data_AF-A0A410PPG7-F1
#
_entry.id   AF-A0A410PPG7-F1
#
_cell.length_a   1.000
_cell.length_b   1.000
_cell.length_c   1.000
_cell.angle_alpha   90.00
_cell.angle_beta   90.00
_cell.angle_gamma   90.00
#
_symmetry.space_group_name_H-M   'P 1'
#
loop_
_entity.id
_entity.type
_entity.pdbx_description
1 polymer ?
#
loop_
_entity_poly.entity_id
_entity_poly.type
_entity_poly.pdbx_seq_one_letter_code
_entity_poly.pdbx_strand_id
1 'polypeptide(L)'
;MAEFLGVVKLGTFYHNNSPLSLPQRPWYSGNYPGSLSGRGNGDTSQFSGNMSDWIIGNSSSDDSKKLKWIKIKDGNKTLLICDRVILNSISWDTLNEAGYITGKKITIDGQEYLCRVLSGGENYRNGSDSYSGGTPTNNEWDRFIVNEDNISGLPKPTTNDLDSSLDYNDLDGAHNQLWNWWGDYSWCKETYQGNSSSRVFRGSSSARFFNNYNSGNTTVTLGGAPSLKF
;
A
#
# COMPACT_ATOMS: atom_id res chain seq x y z
N MET A 1 21.16 -9.41 -2.34
CA MET A 1 19.85 -10.06 -2.34
C MET A 1 19.03 -9.44 -1.23
N ALA A 2 17.73 -9.24 -1.44
CA ALA A 2 16.86 -8.67 -0.42
C ALA A 2 16.62 -9.68 0.72
N GLU A 3 16.51 -9.19 1.95
CA GLU A 3 16.38 -10.00 3.17
C GLU A 3 15.22 -9.48 4.01
N PHE A 4 14.34 -10.38 4.44
CA PHE A 4 13.25 -10.07 5.37
C PHE A 4 13.77 -10.07 6.81
N LEU A 5 13.64 -8.93 7.48
CA LEU A 5 14.13 -8.71 8.85
C LEU A 5 13.00 -8.79 9.90
N GLY A 6 11.80 -9.20 9.51
CA GLY A 6 10.65 -9.31 10.39
C GLY A 6 9.63 -8.17 10.24
N VAL A 7 8.53 -8.30 10.98
CA VAL A 7 7.48 -7.28 11.09
C VAL A 7 7.76 -6.43 12.33
N VAL A 8 7.69 -5.10 12.17
CA VAL A 8 7.89 -4.15 13.27
C VAL A 8 6.67 -3.23 13.44
N LYS A 9 6.42 -2.79 14.66
CA LYS A 9 5.43 -1.76 14.96
C LYS A 9 6.14 -0.44 15.24
N LEU A 10 5.82 0.60 14.47
CA LEU A 10 6.49 1.89 14.56
C LEU A 10 5.57 3.00 14.07
N GLY A 11 5.50 4.11 14.79
CA GLY A 11 4.72 5.29 14.43
C GLY A 11 3.21 5.06 14.48
N THR A 12 2.48 6.16 14.47
CA THR A 12 1.02 6.16 14.48
C THR A 12 0.51 7.10 13.40
N PHE A 13 -0.62 6.75 12.79
CA PHE A 13 -1.31 7.64 11.86
C PHE A 13 -2.25 8.55 12.64
N TYR A 14 -2.18 9.85 12.38
CA TYR A 14 -2.94 10.88 13.06
C TYR A 14 -3.79 11.66 12.08
N HIS A 15 -4.97 12.06 12.54
CA HIS A 15 -5.78 13.08 11.89
C HIS A 15 -6.08 14.19 12.91
N ASN A 16 -5.76 15.45 12.60
CA ASN A 16 -5.90 16.58 13.51
C ASN A 16 -5.28 16.33 14.90
N ASN A 17 -4.03 15.83 14.91
CA ASN A 17 -3.29 15.44 16.11
C ASN A 17 -3.92 14.32 16.96
N SER A 18 -5.02 13.72 16.51
CA SER A 18 -5.67 12.60 17.19
C SER A 18 -5.16 11.27 16.63
N PRO A 19 -4.64 10.36 17.48
CA PRO A 19 -4.11 9.08 17.03
C PRO A 19 -5.24 8.14 16.61
N LEU A 20 -5.16 7.65 15.37
CA LEU A 20 -6.13 6.73 14.78
C LEU A 20 -5.76 5.28 15.09
N SER A 21 -6.78 4.42 15.20
CA SER A 21 -6.58 2.98 15.29
C SER A 21 -6.01 2.43 13.98
N LEU A 22 -5.14 1.42 14.08
CA LEU A 22 -4.76 0.65 12.89
C LEU A 22 -6.02 -0.03 12.33
N PRO A 23 -6.33 0.12 11.03
CA PRO A 23 -7.48 -0.56 10.42
C PRO A 23 -7.45 -2.06 10.71
N GLN A 24 -8.53 -2.64 11.24
CA GLN A 24 -8.63 -4.09 11.49
C GLN A 24 -9.27 -4.84 10.33
N ARG A 25 -9.98 -4.11 9.47
CA ARG A 25 -10.60 -4.55 8.23
C ARG A 25 -10.07 -3.63 7.12
N PRO A 26 -8.80 -3.83 6.72
CA PRO A 26 -8.02 -2.90 5.89
C PRO A 26 -8.44 -2.96 4.40
N TRP A 27 -9.72 -2.75 4.17
CA TRP A 27 -10.33 -2.44 2.90
C TRP A 27 -11.17 -1.15 3.07
N TYR A 28 -11.61 -0.60 1.95
CA TYR A 28 -12.32 0.68 1.92
C TYR A 28 -13.47 0.79 2.92
N SER A 29 -13.48 1.92 3.62
CA SER A 29 -14.41 2.14 4.71
C SER A 29 -15.87 2.21 4.28
N GLY A 30 -16.73 1.70 5.17
CA GLY A 30 -18.18 1.79 5.05
C GLY A 30 -18.82 0.73 4.15
N ASN A 31 -18.04 -0.14 3.51
CA ASN A 31 -18.56 -1.19 2.62
C ASN A 31 -17.54 -2.37 2.48
N TYR A 32 -17.83 -3.37 1.67
CA TYR A 32 -17.02 -4.57 1.44
C TYR A 32 -16.84 -4.83 -0.06
N PRO A 33 -15.73 -5.46 -0.50
CA PRO A 33 -15.47 -5.77 -1.92
C PRO A 33 -16.56 -6.64 -2.55
N GLY A 34 -17.09 -6.18 -3.69
CA GLY A 34 -18.09 -6.92 -4.46
C GLY A 34 -19.34 -7.29 -3.64
N SER A 35 -19.63 -8.59 -3.54
CA SER A 35 -20.74 -9.13 -2.75
C SER A 35 -20.30 -9.83 -1.45
N LEU A 36 -19.05 -9.61 -1.01
CA LEU A 36 -18.39 -10.37 0.06
C LEU A 36 -18.66 -9.78 1.46
N SER A 37 -19.94 -9.63 1.81
CA SER A 37 -20.41 -8.97 3.03
C SER A 37 -20.11 -9.70 4.35
N GLY A 38 -19.87 -11.01 4.31
CA GLY A 38 -19.71 -11.89 5.47
C GLY A 38 -18.51 -11.59 6.39
N ARG A 39 -17.67 -10.60 6.07
CA ARG A 39 -16.54 -10.14 6.89
C ARG A 39 -16.70 -8.70 7.39
N GLY A 40 -17.85 -8.08 7.11
CA GLY A 40 -18.20 -6.73 7.53
C GLY A 40 -17.62 -5.63 6.63
N ASN A 41 -17.95 -4.39 6.97
CA ASN A 41 -17.48 -3.21 6.24
C ASN A 41 -15.99 -2.98 6.47
N GLY A 42 -15.30 -2.23 5.62
CA GLY A 42 -13.91 -1.84 5.84
C GLY A 42 -13.79 -0.74 6.88
N ASP A 43 -12.59 -0.53 7.40
CA ASP A 43 -12.28 0.55 8.34
C ASP A 43 -11.03 1.36 7.99
N THR A 44 -10.53 1.27 6.74
CA THR A 44 -9.46 2.17 6.27
C THR A 44 -9.94 3.62 6.32
N SER A 45 -9.12 4.52 6.89
CA SER A 45 -9.48 5.94 7.01
C SER A 45 -9.73 6.56 5.64
N GLN A 46 -10.72 7.44 5.52
CA GLN A 46 -11.01 8.16 4.29
C GLN A 46 -10.50 9.59 4.38
N PHE A 47 -9.77 10.02 3.37
CA PHE A 47 -9.26 11.37 3.28
C PHE A 47 -10.39 12.39 3.18
N SER A 48 -10.21 13.48 3.91
CA SER A 48 -11.06 14.66 3.89
C SER A 48 -10.26 15.86 4.40
N GLY A 49 -10.61 17.07 3.96
CA GLY A 49 -9.94 18.29 4.44
C GLY A 49 -8.53 18.44 3.85
N ASN A 50 -7.57 18.87 4.67
CA ASN A 50 -6.23 19.21 4.22
C ASN A 50 -5.24 18.08 4.49
N MET A 51 -4.32 17.80 3.55
CA MET A 51 -3.29 16.78 3.74
C MET A 51 -2.30 17.08 4.88
N SER A 52 -2.20 18.34 5.32
CA SER A 52 -1.43 18.73 6.52
C SER A 52 -1.99 18.14 7.81
N ASP A 53 -3.28 17.82 7.83
CA ASP A 53 -3.97 17.32 9.02
C ASP A 53 -3.74 15.82 9.20
N TRP A 54 -3.24 15.14 8.17
CA TRP A 54 -2.98 13.71 8.10
C TRP A 54 -1.47 13.44 8.15
N ILE A 55 -0.99 12.89 9.26
CA ILE A 55 0.45 12.70 9.49
C ILE A 55 0.76 11.31 10.04
N ILE A 56 1.93 10.79 9.67
CA ILE A 56 2.57 9.70 10.38
C ILE A 56 3.53 10.34 11.39
N GLY A 57 3.28 10.11 12.68
CA GLY A 57 4.05 10.71 13.77
C GLY A 57 4.58 9.65 14.73
N ASN A 58 4.99 10.11 15.91
CA ASN A 58 5.51 9.27 17.00
C ASN A 58 4.57 8.11 17.34
N SER A 59 5.15 7.03 17.85
CA SER A 59 4.39 5.84 18.25
C SER A 59 3.47 6.18 19.43
N SER A 60 2.17 5.87 19.29
CA SER A 60 1.26 5.88 20.43
C SER A 60 1.70 4.87 21.49
N SER A 61 1.37 5.14 22.77
CA SER A 61 1.49 4.15 23.84
C SER A 61 0.49 2.99 23.67
N ASP A 62 -0.60 3.22 22.94
CA ASP A 62 -1.58 2.19 22.58
C ASP A 62 -1.10 1.38 21.37
N ASP A 63 -0.78 0.12 21.64
CA ASP A 63 -0.23 -0.83 20.67
C ASP A 63 -1.18 -1.15 19.49
N SER A 64 -2.48 -0.86 19.64
CA SER A 64 -3.49 -1.00 18.59
C SER A 64 -3.48 0.15 17.56
N LYS A 65 -2.77 1.24 17.88
CA LYS A 65 -2.64 2.43 17.02
C LYS A 65 -1.30 2.51 16.30
N LYS A 66 -0.39 1.59 16.59
CA LYS A 66 0.92 1.54 15.93
C LYS A 66 0.79 0.96 14.53
N LEU A 67 1.38 1.64 13.55
CA LEU A 67 1.50 1.13 12.19
C LEU A 67 2.41 -0.10 12.18
N LYS A 68 2.06 -1.07 11.33
CA LYS A 68 2.82 -2.29 11.12
C LYS A 68 3.60 -2.19 9.81
N TRP A 69 4.85 -2.65 9.86
CA TRP A 69 5.78 -2.53 8.74
C TRP A 69 6.52 -3.84 8.51
N ILE A 70 6.61 -4.25 7.25
CA ILE A 70 7.49 -5.32 6.79
C ILE A 70 8.86 -4.70 6.59
N LYS A 71 9.85 -5.15 7.37
CA LYS A 71 11.23 -4.63 7.31
C LYS A 71 12.05 -5.46 6.34
N ILE A 72 12.54 -4.83 5.28
CA ILE A 72 13.34 -5.48 4.23
C ILE A 72 14.67 -4.76 4.10
N LYS A 73 15.77 -5.51 4.09
CA LYS A 73 17.10 -5.00 3.71
C LYS A 73 17.36 -5.33 2.25
N ASP A 74 17.57 -4.31 1.41
CA ASP A 74 17.90 -4.45 0.00
C ASP A 74 19.27 -3.82 -0.27
N GLY A 75 20.31 -4.66 -0.20
CA GLY A 75 21.71 -4.20 -0.24
C GLY A 75 22.06 -3.34 0.98
N ASN A 76 22.45 -2.09 0.73
CA ASN A 76 22.78 -1.12 1.78
C ASN A 76 21.57 -0.31 2.27
N LYS A 77 20.39 -0.52 1.68
CA LYS A 77 19.16 0.16 2.04
C LYS A 77 18.35 -0.75 2.94
N THR A 78 17.59 -0.15 3.85
CA THR A 78 16.50 -0.86 4.51
C THR A 78 15.22 -0.07 4.30
N LEU A 79 14.16 -0.82 4.03
CA LEU A 79 12.82 -0.33 3.77
C LEU A 79 11.91 -0.86 4.87
N LEU A 80 11.00 0.00 5.30
CA LEU A 80 9.82 -0.37 6.08
C LEU A 80 8.64 -0.18 5.15
N ILE A 81 8.00 -1.27 4.72
CA ILE A 81 6.82 -1.21 3.86
C ILE A 81 5.61 -1.38 4.75
N CYS A 82 4.67 -0.43 4.74
CA CYS A 82 3.47 -0.56 5.56
C CYS A 82 2.67 -1.76 5.06
N ASP A 83 2.15 -2.54 6.00
CA ASP A 83 1.49 -3.81 5.71
C ASP A 83 0.08 -3.65 5.13
N ARG A 84 -0.43 -2.41 5.00
CA ARG A 84 -1.76 -2.06 4.51
C ARG A 84 -1.84 -0.62 4.01
N VAL A 85 -2.88 -0.32 3.23
CA VAL A 85 -3.29 1.07 2.97
C VAL A 85 -3.84 1.67 4.27
N ILE A 86 -3.47 2.91 4.58
CA ILE A 86 -3.90 3.60 5.81
C ILE A 86 -4.84 4.78 5.55
N LEU A 87 -4.94 5.21 4.29
CA LEU A 87 -5.74 6.36 3.86
C LEU A 87 -6.26 6.16 2.44
N ASN A 88 -7.59 6.16 2.29
CA ASN A 88 -8.32 6.06 1.03
C ASN A 88 -8.87 7.42 0.58
N SER A 89 -9.54 7.46 -0.57
CA SER A 89 -10.21 8.66 -1.11
C SER A 89 -9.27 9.84 -1.35
N ILE A 90 -7.99 9.57 -1.59
CA ILE A 90 -6.96 10.58 -1.82
C ILE A 90 -6.41 10.45 -3.24
N SER A 91 -6.22 11.59 -3.92
CA SER A 91 -5.70 11.60 -5.28
C SER A 91 -4.18 11.47 -5.26
N TRP A 92 -3.62 11.01 -6.37
CA TRP A 92 -2.18 10.99 -6.54
C TRP A 92 -1.61 12.42 -6.48
N ASP A 93 -2.30 13.38 -7.09
CA ASP A 93 -1.87 14.79 -7.10
C ASP A 93 -1.80 15.38 -5.68
N THR A 94 -2.78 15.08 -4.82
CA THR A 94 -2.74 15.52 -3.40
C THR A 94 -1.57 14.88 -2.64
N LEU A 95 -1.28 13.60 -2.86
CA LEU A 95 -0.09 12.95 -2.27
C LEU A 95 1.20 13.58 -2.80
N ASN A 96 1.25 13.93 -4.08
CA ASN A 96 2.41 14.50 -4.74
C ASN A 96 2.71 15.92 -4.25
N GLU A 97 1.69 16.77 -4.19
CA GLU A 97 1.79 18.13 -3.64
C GLU A 97 2.27 18.12 -2.19
N ALA A 98 1.85 17.12 -1.40
CA ALA A 98 2.30 16.94 -0.02
C ALA A 98 3.69 16.26 0.11
N GLY A 99 4.31 15.85 -1.00
CA GLY A 99 5.64 15.26 -1.09
C GLY A 99 5.72 13.74 -0.88
N TYR A 100 4.60 13.04 -0.72
CA TYR A 100 4.58 11.60 -0.39
C TYR A 100 4.76 10.67 -1.61
N ILE A 101 4.80 11.18 -2.84
CA ILE A 101 5.08 10.33 -4.00
C ILE A 101 6.56 9.94 -4.04
N THR A 102 7.44 10.93 -4.11
CA THR A 102 8.89 10.70 -4.26
C THR A 102 9.62 10.62 -2.93
N GLY A 103 9.12 11.30 -1.90
CA GLY A 103 9.71 11.27 -0.57
C GLY A 103 9.47 12.54 0.24
N LYS A 104 8.83 12.39 1.39
CA LYS A 104 8.69 13.43 2.42
C LYS A 104 9.48 13.02 3.65
N LYS A 105 10.30 13.93 4.18
CA LYS A 105 10.94 13.72 5.48
C LYS A 105 9.89 13.74 6.58
N ILE A 106 9.89 12.72 7.42
CA ILE A 106 9.07 12.64 8.63
C ILE A 106 9.95 12.19 9.80
N THR A 107 9.51 12.49 11.01
CA THR A 107 10.19 12.04 12.23
C THR A 107 9.25 11.14 13.02
N ILE A 108 9.73 9.95 13.38
CA ILE A 108 9.03 9.02 14.26
C ILE A 108 9.98 8.66 15.39
N ASP A 109 9.56 8.93 16.62
CA ASP A 109 10.29 8.59 17.85
C ASP A 109 11.73 9.14 17.86
N GLY A 110 11.91 10.34 17.31
CA GLY A 110 13.20 11.03 17.21
C GLY A 110 14.08 10.61 16.04
N GLN A 111 13.68 9.61 15.25
CA GLN A 111 14.40 9.18 14.04
C GLN A 111 13.75 9.79 12.79
N GLU A 112 14.58 10.37 11.92
CA GLU A 112 14.14 10.85 10.59
C GLU A 112 14.02 9.68 9.60
N TYR A 113 12.98 9.71 8.79
CA TYR A 113 12.71 8.79 7.69
C TYR A 113 12.30 9.54 6.43
N LEU A 114 12.58 8.97 5.26
CA LEU A 114 11.97 9.36 4.00
C LEU A 114 10.71 8.52 3.75
N CYS A 115 9.53 9.12 3.90
CA CYS A 115 8.23 8.50 3.65
C CYS A 115 7.76 8.72 2.22
N ARG A 116 7.39 7.64 1.52
CA ARG A 116 6.91 7.66 0.14
C ARG A 116 6.01 6.47 -0.18
N VAL A 117 5.27 6.50 -1.28
CA VAL A 117 4.63 5.28 -1.83
C VAL A 117 5.66 4.34 -2.48
N LEU A 118 5.25 3.15 -2.93
CA LEU A 118 6.10 2.16 -3.62
C LEU A 118 6.18 2.42 -5.13
N SER A 119 7.23 1.92 -5.79
CA SER A 119 7.18 1.75 -7.25
C SER A 119 6.34 0.53 -7.64
N GLY A 120 5.53 0.67 -8.69
CA GLY A 120 4.64 -0.38 -9.21
C GLY A 120 4.87 -0.76 -10.67
N GLY A 121 5.87 -0.17 -11.32
CA GLY A 121 6.04 -0.21 -12.79
C GLY A 121 5.26 0.91 -13.47
N GLU A 122 5.60 1.22 -14.72
CA GLU A 122 5.02 2.33 -15.49
C GLU A 122 4.05 1.87 -16.58
N ASN A 123 3.99 0.56 -16.87
CA ASN A 123 3.07 -0.01 -17.85
C ASN A 123 2.66 -1.44 -17.46
N TYR A 124 1.63 -1.97 -18.12
CA TYR A 124 1.24 -3.38 -18.00
C TYR A 124 2.41 -4.30 -18.39
N ARG A 125 2.64 -5.35 -17.62
CA ARG A 125 3.72 -6.31 -17.89
C ARG A 125 3.54 -7.06 -19.20
N ASN A 126 2.30 -7.43 -19.53
CA ASN A 126 1.98 -8.22 -20.72
C ASN A 126 0.81 -7.61 -21.50
N GLY A 127 1.13 -6.75 -22.47
CA GLY A 127 0.12 -6.12 -23.33
C GLY A 127 -0.86 -5.26 -22.53
N SER A 128 -2.11 -5.71 -22.42
CA SER A 128 -3.19 -5.05 -21.67
C SER A 128 -3.69 -5.87 -20.49
N ASP A 129 -2.97 -6.93 -20.08
CA ASP A 129 -3.38 -7.79 -18.98
C ASP A 129 -3.08 -7.14 -17.62
N SER A 130 -4.14 -6.76 -16.91
CA SER A 130 -4.07 -6.20 -15.56
C SER A 130 -3.55 -7.19 -14.51
N TYR A 131 -3.58 -8.50 -14.73
CA TYR A 131 -3.24 -9.48 -13.70
C TYR A 131 -1.79 -9.98 -13.77
N SER A 132 -1.08 -9.65 -14.85
CA SER A 132 0.31 -10.08 -15.05
C SER A 132 1.34 -9.31 -14.21
N GLY A 133 1.02 -8.12 -13.69
CA GLY A 133 1.96 -7.25 -12.98
C GLY A 133 2.35 -5.99 -13.76
N GLY A 134 3.35 -5.26 -13.24
CA GLY A 134 3.90 -4.06 -13.89
C GLY A 134 5.20 -4.33 -14.67
N THR A 135 5.53 -3.43 -15.59
CA THR A 135 6.86 -3.33 -16.22
C THR A 135 7.45 -1.93 -16.00
N PRO A 136 8.77 -1.79 -15.75
CA PRO A 136 9.74 -2.88 -15.57
C PRO A 136 9.50 -3.69 -14.28
N THR A 137 9.89 -4.97 -14.27
CA THR A 137 9.62 -5.92 -13.16
C THR A 137 10.50 -5.69 -11.93
N ASN A 138 11.52 -4.83 -12.02
CA ASN A 138 12.37 -4.47 -10.88
C ASN A 138 11.72 -3.42 -9.96
N ASN A 139 10.41 -3.19 -10.08
CA ASN A 139 9.64 -2.32 -9.20
C ASN A 139 9.43 -2.94 -7.81
N GLU A 140 9.17 -2.11 -6.81
CA GLU A 140 9.11 -2.54 -5.41
C GLU A 140 7.88 -3.41 -5.11
N TRP A 141 6.75 -3.17 -5.77
CA TRP A 141 5.56 -4.00 -5.61
C TRP A 141 5.82 -5.46 -6.01
N ASP A 142 6.36 -5.66 -7.21
CA ASP A 142 6.63 -7.00 -7.75
C ASP A 142 7.77 -7.69 -6.99
N ARG A 143 8.84 -6.96 -6.68
CA ARG A 143 9.98 -7.52 -5.93
C ARG A 143 9.61 -7.91 -4.51
N PHE A 144 8.84 -7.08 -3.80
CA PHE A 144 8.68 -7.21 -2.34
C PHE A 144 7.29 -7.68 -1.90
N ILE A 145 6.21 -7.10 -2.44
CA ILE A 145 4.85 -7.51 -2.06
C ILE A 145 4.56 -8.87 -2.66
N VAL A 146 4.64 -8.99 -3.99
CA VAL A 146 4.44 -10.25 -4.72
C VAL A 146 5.57 -11.25 -4.43
N ASN A 147 6.71 -10.76 -3.93
CA ASN A 147 7.88 -11.54 -3.56
C ASN A 147 8.49 -12.31 -4.75
N GLU A 148 8.59 -11.65 -5.92
CA GLU A 148 9.26 -12.22 -7.11
C GLU A 148 10.78 -12.35 -6.90
N ASP A 149 11.36 -11.61 -5.96
CA ASP A 149 12.77 -11.74 -5.55
C ASP A 149 13.05 -13.04 -4.75
N ASN A 150 12.03 -13.81 -4.39
CA ASN A 150 12.16 -15.04 -3.58
C ASN A 150 12.79 -14.79 -2.20
N ILE A 151 12.44 -13.68 -1.54
CA ILE A 151 12.92 -13.32 -0.21
C ILE A 151 12.43 -14.38 0.78
N SER A 152 13.37 -15.07 1.41
CA SER A 152 13.10 -16.11 2.40
C SER A 152 12.31 -15.54 3.59
N GLY A 153 11.28 -16.27 4.01
CA GLY A 153 10.42 -15.89 5.14
C GLY A 153 9.22 -15.00 4.79
N LEU A 154 9.16 -14.44 3.58
CA LEU A 154 7.94 -13.78 3.08
C LEU A 154 7.01 -14.78 2.38
N PRO A 155 5.69 -14.71 2.60
CA PRO A 155 4.74 -15.49 1.84
C PRO A 155 4.78 -15.11 0.37
N LYS A 156 4.36 -16.04 -0.49
CA LYS A 156 4.11 -15.78 -1.91
C LYS A 156 2.62 -15.90 -2.20
N PRO A 157 2.11 -15.15 -3.17
CA PRO A 157 0.74 -15.33 -3.62
C PRO A 157 0.57 -16.72 -4.23
N THR A 158 -0.54 -17.35 -3.90
CA THR A 158 -1.02 -18.62 -4.46
C THR A 158 -1.67 -18.39 -5.82
N THR A 159 -2.17 -19.43 -6.49
CA THR A 159 -2.90 -19.27 -7.74
C THR A 159 -4.16 -18.42 -7.59
N ASN A 160 -4.87 -18.53 -6.45
CA ASN A 160 -6.09 -17.74 -6.20
C ASN A 160 -5.75 -16.25 -6.09
N ASP A 161 -4.71 -15.91 -5.30
CA ASP A 161 -4.25 -14.52 -5.13
C ASP A 161 -3.86 -13.82 -6.47
N LEU A 162 -3.68 -14.61 -7.54
CA LEU A 162 -3.16 -14.22 -8.85
C LEU A 162 -4.20 -14.28 -9.97
N ASP A 163 -5.38 -14.81 -9.70
CA ASP A 163 -6.44 -14.91 -10.70
C ASP A 163 -7.29 -13.63 -10.74
N SER A 164 -8.42 -13.68 -11.45
CA SER A 164 -9.35 -12.57 -11.63
C SER A 164 -10.62 -12.64 -10.78
N SER A 165 -10.69 -13.60 -9.86
CA SER A 165 -11.83 -13.86 -8.98
C SER A 165 -11.50 -13.41 -7.58
N LEU A 166 -12.05 -12.26 -7.16
CA LEU A 166 -11.90 -11.80 -5.79
C LEU A 166 -12.86 -12.57 -4.86
N ASP A 167 -12.33 -13.35 -3.91
CA ASP A 167 -13.12 -14.14 -2.95
C ASP A 167 -12.50 -14.17 -1.53
N TYR A 168 -13.00 -15.07 -0.67
CA TYR A 168 -12.48 -15.21 0.70
C TYR A 168 -11.19 -16.04 0.81
N ASN A 169 -10.84 -16.83 -0.19
CA ASN A 169 -9.54 -17.50 -0.23
C ASN A 169 -8.41 -16.46 -0.38
N ASP A 170 -8.66 -15.40 -1.13
CA ASP A 170 -7.73 -14.25 -1.21
C ASP A 170 -7.63 -13.55 0.14
N LEU A 171 -8.77 -13.23 0.76
CA LEU A 171 -8.79 -12.50 2.02
C LEU A 171 -8.08 -13.28 3.14
N ASP A 172 -8.45 -14.55 3.31
CA ASP A 172 -8.02 -15.41 4.40
C ASP A 172 -6.64 -16.07 4.11
N GLY A 173 -6.13 -15.92 2.88
CA GLY A 173 -4.86 -16.46 2.41
C GLY A 173 -3.64 -15.83 3.09
N ALA A 174 -2.59 -16.63 3.31
CA ALA A 174 -1.39 -16.22 4.06
C ALA A 174 -0.68 -14.99 3.45
N HIS A 175 -0.77 -14.81 2.13
CA HIS A 175 -0.19 -13.66 1.46
C HIS A 175 -0.91 -12.36 1.81
N ASN A 176 -2.25 -12.34 1.71
CA ASN A 176 -3.04 -11.17 2.08
C ASN A 176 -3.05 -10.91 3.60
N GLN A 177 -2.98 -11.94 4.44
CA GLN A 177 -2.86 -11.75 5.89
C GLN A 177 -1.60 -10.96 6.29
N LEU A 178 -0.55 -10.99 5.47
CA LEU A 178 0.61 -10.12 5.65
C LEU A 178 0.44 -8.75 4.98
N TRP A 179 0.00 -8.70 3.72
CA TRP A 179 0.12 -7.51 2.88
C TRP A 179 -1.16 -6.67 2.71
N ASN A 180 -2.31 -7.19 3.15
CA ASN A 180 -3.62 -6.52 3.15
C ASN A 180 -3.91 -5.76 1.83
N TRP A 181 -3.65 -6.42 0.69
CA TRP A 181 -3.89 -5.84 -0.63
C TRP A 181 -5.34 -6.00 -1.06
N TRP A 182 -6.10 -6.91 -0.44
CA TRP A 182 -7.48 -7.22 -0.79
C TRP A 182 -8.43 -6.06 -0.51
N GLY A 183 -9.22 -5.65 -1.50
CA GLY A 183 -10.22 -4.60 -1.36
C GLY A 183 -9.70 -3.16 -1.47
N ASP A 184 -8.41 -2.89 -1.24
CA ASP A 184 -7.83 -1.55 -1.38
C ASP A 184 -6.74 -1.48 -2.47
N TYR A 185 -6.87 -0.50 -3.35
CA TYR A 185 -5.84 -0.14 -4.32
C TYR A 185 -4.83 0.81 -3.69
N SER A 186 -3.56 0.61 -4.03
CA SER A 186 -2.45 1.46 -3.61
C SER A 186 -1.88 2.25 -4.79
N TRP A 187 -1.84 3.57 -4.66
CA TRP A 187 -1.09 4.43 -5.58
C TRP A 187 0.39 4.05 -5.60
N CYS A 188 0.98 4.10 -6.79
CA CYS A 188 2.41 3.94 -7.02
C CYS A 188 3.03 5.23 -7.55
N LYS A 189 4.37 5.30 -7.58
CA LYS A 189 5.11 6.52 -7.94
C LYS A 189 4.96 6.91 -9.40
N GLU A 190 4.74 5.93 -10.25
CA GLU A 190 4.93 6.07 -11.69
C GLU A 190 3.77 6.79 -12.37
N THR A 191 4.15 7.66 -13.32
CA THR A 191 3.26 8.08 -14.40
C THR A 191 3.05 6.91 -15.34
N TYR A 192 1.80 6.65 -15.72
CA TYR A 192 1.50 5.58 -16.66
C TYR A 192 2.04 5.93 -18.06
N GLN A 193 2.83 5.03 -18.65
CA GLN A 193 3.53 5.24 -19.92
C GLN A 193 2.55 5.56 -21.07
N GLY A 194 1.38 4.91 -21.09
CA GLY A 194 0.39 5.08 -22.15
C GLY A 194 -0.44 6.37 -22.04
N ASN A 195 -0.40 7.07 -20.90
CA ASN A 195 -1.14 8.32 -20.69
C ASN A 195 -0.53 9.14 -19.55
N SER A 196 0.06 10.29 -19.87
CA SER A 196 0.72 11.18 -18.92
C SER A 196 -0.21 11.81 -17.88
N SER A 197 -1.52 11.84 -18.11
CA SER A 197 -2.52 12.27 -17.11
C SER A 197 -2.89 11.17 -16.11
N SER A 198 -2.40 9.94 -16.31
CA SER A 198 -2.72 8.79 -15.45
C SER A 198 -1.52 8.35 -14.61
N ARG A 199 -1.81 7.71 -13.49
CA ARG A 199 -0.85 7.21 -12.51
C ARG A 199 -1.15 5.76 -12.21
N VAL A 200 -0.12 5.02 -11.87
CA VAL A 200 -0.21 3.58 -11.64
C VAL A 200 -0.76 3.31 -10.24
N PHE A 201 -1.63 2.30 -10.14
CA PHE A 201 -2.04 1.72 -8.87
C PHE A 201 -2.03 0.19 -8.94
N ARG A 202 -1.98 -0.44 -7.76
CA ARG A 202 -1.80 -1.89 -7.60
C ARG A 202 -2.72 -2.46 -6.52
N GLY A 203 -2.94 -3.78 -6.51
CA GLY A 203 -3.72 -4.48 -5.46
C GLY A 203 -5.24 -4.51 -5.69
N SER A 204 -6.00 -4.58 -4.61
CA SER A 204 -7.46 -4.78 -4.49
C SER A 204 -8.01 -6.07 -5.10
N SER A 205 -7.84 -6.25 -6.42
CA SER A 205 -8.47 -7.33 -7.21
C SER A 205 -7.57 -8.57 -7.38
N SER A 206 -6.27 -8.43 -7.13
CA SER A 206 -5.27 -9.50 -7.10
C SER A 206 -3.99 -8.94 -6.49
N ALA A 207 -3.16 -9.79 -5.88
CA ALA A 207 -1.83 -9.42 -5.39
C ALA A 207 -0.94 -8.77 -6.48
N ARG A 208 -1.16 -9.11 -7.76
CA ARG A 208 -0.41 -8.58 -8.91
C ARG A 208 -1.17 -7.58 -9.78
N PHE A 209 -2.38 -7.20 -9.39
CA PHE A 209 -3.21 -6.33 -10.21
C PHE A 209 -2.50 -5.02 -10.55
N PHE A 210 -2.50 -4.66 -11.84
CA PHE A 210 -1.99 -3.43 -12.43
C PHE A 210 -3.13 -2.70 -13.10
N ASN A 211 -3.29 -1.41 -12.80
CA ASN A 211 -4.07 -0.52 -13.64
C ASN A 211 -3.61 0.92 -13.42
N ASN A 212 -4.26 1.86 -14.08
CA ASN A 212 -3.96 3.26 -14.00
C ASN A 212 -5.25 4.07 -13.83
N TYR A 213 -5.13 5.23 -13.19
CA TYR A 213 -6.24 6.15 -13.00
C TYR A 213 -5.76 7.59 -13.14
N ASN A 214 -6.67 8.50 -13.46
CA ASN A 214 -6.33 9.91 -13.61
C ASN A 214 -5.74 10.45 -12.29
N SER A 215 -4.64 11.22 -12.37
CA SER A 215 -3.87 11.67 -11.21
C SER A 215 -4.68 12.51 -10.20
N GLY A 216 -5.65 13.28 -10.70
CA GLY A 216 -6.47 14.18 -9.89
C GLY A 216 -7.75 13.56 -9.34
N ASN A 217 -8.12 12.36 -9.83
CA ASN A 217 -9.35 11.71 -9.40
C ASN A 217 -9.18 10.97 -8.07
N THR A 218 -10.28 10.83 -7.35
CA THR A 218 -10.37 10.07 -6.09
C THR A 218 -11.45 8.99 -6.20
N THR A 219 -11.26 7.89 -5.48
CA THR A 219 -12.29 6.87 -5.27
C THR A 219 -12.10 6.26 -3.89
N VAL A 220 -13.18 5.75 -3.31
CA VAL A 220 -13.18 5.20 -1.95
C VAL A 220 -12.29 3.97 -1.80
N THR A 221 -11.94 3.30 -2.90
CA THR A 221 -11.10 2.10 -2.94
C THR A 221 -9.64 2.37 -3.23
N LEU A 222 -9.23 3.63 -3.43
CA LEU A 222 -7.86 3.97 -3.86
C LEU A 222 -7.20 4.91 -2.84
N GLY A 223 -6.00 4.53 -2.42
CA GLY A 223 -5.30 5.15 -1.31
C GLY A 223 -3.78 5.04 -1.38
N GLY A 224 -3.13 5.46 -0.30
CA GLY A 224 -1.67 5.39 -0.15
C GLY A 224 -1.26 4.34 0.88
N ALA A 225 -0.47 3.34 0.46
CA ALA A 225 0.33 2.51 1.35
C ALA A 225 1.74 3.12 1.49
N PRO A 226 2.10 3.68 2.65
CA PRO A 226 3.38 4.33 2.83
C PRO A 226 4.51 3.30 2.93
N SER A 227 5.70 3.74 2.55
CA SER A 227 6.97 3.06 2.76
C SER A 227 7.98 4.05 3.32
N LEU A 228 8.73 3.64 4.33
CA LEU A 228 9.80 4.43 4.91
C LEU A 228 11.15 3.88 4.48
N LYS A 229 12.07 4.79 4.24
CA LYS A 229 13.48 4.49 4.05
C LYS A 229 14.30 5.28 5.05
N PHE A 230 15.30 4.62 5.63
CA PHE A 230 16.39 5.26 6.36
C PHE A 230 17.67 5.29 5.52
#